data_AF-S9PHB5-F1
#
_entry.id   AF-S9PHB5-F1
#
_cell.length_a   1.000
_cell.length_b   1.000
_cell.length_c   1.000
_cell.angle_alpha   90.00
_cell.angle_beta   90.00
_cell.angle_gamma   90.00
#
_symmetry.space_group_name_H-M   'P 1'
#
loop_
_entity.id
_entity.type
_entity.pdbx_description
1 polymer ?
#
loop_
_entity_poly.entity_id
_entity_poly.type
_entity_poly.pdbx_seq_one_letter_code
_entity_poly.pdbx_strand_id
1 'polypeptide(L)'
;MPLRSSSPTPARAGRWLLCSLLSLSLAACGQGSAPQAKEARELSSQGEVLGEARIRLMAANITSGNNQSYDPGHGIRIFQGTKPDVVMIQEFKYGTNSAVDLRAFVDTAFGSNFYYYREPQSGGIPNGVISRYPILDAGEWEDSRAPDRDFAWARLDIPGPKDLWVVSVHLLTADSGTRNTEAKELVGYIQQHVPAGDFLAIAGDYNTDNRSESCFSTFSAVVSPSGPHPVAQDNKEGTNASRAKPYDNVLVSNNLRAYQTATVIGASSFSAGLVVDTRVYSPIEEIAPAQSGDSGSSNMQHMAVIKDFLVPADDTTPVPTGRLTVVVPNGGESWSAGSTHSIAWTASETSHVKLEYTTDGSTWNVISESIPAAEGGYTWQVPASATTKARVRVSDASAAAVADTSDADFAITSTSPQDTRATITQETEGNNSAATASGRVGADKNVSGALSTSADVDWFAFNVTTAGSVKVMLSMPGAQDLDWSVYSASDLLFSAASSATMSNPEVGTFSASAPGIYYVKVVGYAGATGGYTLNVSGAGVQP
;
A
#
# COMPACT_ATOMS: atom_id res chain seq x y z
N MET A 1 29.98 66.31 25.69
CA MET A 1 30.23 67.57 24.96
C MET A 1 31.73 67.69 24.72
N PRO A 2 32.24 68.09 23.54
CA PRO A 2 31.58 68.33 22.24
C PRO A 2 32.07 67.34 21.13
N LEU A 3 31.21 66.91 20.18
CA LEU A 3 31.03 67.39 18.78
C LEU A 3 32.21 66.99 17.84
N ARG A 4 32.08 66.59 16.57
CA ARG A 4 30.98 66.44 15.59
C ARG A 4 31.59 65.82 14.30
N SER A 5 30.89 64.87 13.70
CA SER A 5 30.51 64.76 12.28
C SER A 5 31.46 65.23 11.16
N SER A 6 31.65 64.39 10.13
CA SER A 6 31.24 64.71 8.74
C SER A 6 31.55 63.56 7.76
N SER A 7 30.49 62.98 7.19
CA SER A 7 30.49 62.40 5.83
C SER A 7 30.16 63.52 4.83
N PRO A 8 30.57 63.41 3.55
CA PRO A 8 29.60 63.01 2.52
C PRO A 8 30.16 62.15 1.36
N THR A 9 29.34 61.20 0.89
CA THR A 9 29.30 60.60 -0.46
C THR A 9 28.68 61.59 -1.48
N PRO A 10 28.65 61.38 -2.83
CA PRO A 10 28.55 60.12 -3.63
C PRO A 10 29.52 60.09 -4.87
N ALA A 11 29.60 59.11 -5.79
CA ALA A 11 28.60 58.26 -6.45
C ALA A 11 29.24 57.08 -7.25
N ARG A 12 28.44 55.99 -7.42
CA ARG A 12 28.24 55.06 -8.56
C ARG A 12 29.46 54.53 -9.37
N ALA A 13 29.56 53.26 -9.81
CA ALA A 13 28.63 52.13 -9.92
C ALA A 13 29.38 50.81 -10.27
N GLY A 14 28.71 49.67 -10.06
CA GLY A 14 28.99 48.34 -10.66
C GLY A 14 29.94 47.45 -9.85
N ARG A 15 29.76 46.14 -9.68
CA ARG A 15 28.72 45.15 -10.00
C ARG A 15 29.21 43.86 -9.30
N TRP A 16 28.36 43.27 -8.46
CA TRP A 16 28.16 41.85 -8.12
C TRP A 16 29.34 40.95 -7.66
N LEU A 17 29.12 40.37 -6.47
CA LEU A 17 29.91 39.39 -5.73
C LEU A 17 30.17 38.09 -6.49
N LEU A 18 31.39 37.55 -6.34
CA LEU A 18 31.67 36.12 -6.27
C LEU A 18 32.77 35.89 -5.22
N CYS A 19 32.42 35.24 -4.10
CA CYS A 19 33.40 34.64 -3.18
C CYS A 19 33.87 33.32 -3.78
N SER A 20 35.13 33.29 -4.21
CA SER A 20 35.84 32.10 -4.65
C SER A 20 36.36 31.33 -3.44
N LEU A 21 35.93 30.07 -3.30
CA LEU A 21 36.53 29.09 -2.37
C LEU A 21 37.97 28.79 -2.81
N LEU A 22 38.88 28.91 -1.85
CA LEU A 22 40.31 28.63 -1.98
C LEU A 22 40.53 27.13 -2.19
N SER A 23 41.14 26.77 -3.32
CA SER A 23 41.83 25.51 -3.55
C SER A 23 43.30 25.68 -3.19
N LEU A 24 43.90 24.71 -2.50
CA LEU A 24 45.34 24.47 -2.58
C LEU A 24 45.67 22.99 -2.34
N SER A 25 46.60 22.52 -3.16
CA SER A 25 46.96 21.14 -3.50
C SER A 25 47.94 20.44 -2.55
N LEU A 26 48.00 19.11 -2.70
CA LEU A 26 48.85 18.12 -2.03
C LEU A 26 50.36 18.41 -2.00
N ALA A 27 51.02 17.88 -0.97
CA ALA A 27 52.37 17.29 -1.04
C ALA A 27 52.39 15.93 -0.32
N ALA A 28 52.88 14.90 -1.01
CA ALA A 28 52.97 13.51 -0.58
C ALA A 28 54.34 13.18 0.04
N CYS A 29 54.38 12.17 0.94
CA CYS A 29 55.41 11.13 1.02
C CYS A 29 55.13 10.18 2.21
N GLY A 30 55.01 8.87 1.94
CA GLY A 30 54.97 7.83 2.98
C GLY A 30 54.28 6.55 2.52
N GLN A 31 55.07 5.55 2.13
CA GLN A 31 54.66 4.26 1.57
C GLN A 31 53.88 3.37 2.56
N GLY A 32 52.84 2.72 2.06
CA GLY A 32 52.12 1.61 2.70
C GLY A 32 51.08 1.06 1.73
N SER A 33 51.36 -0.08 1.11
CA SER A 33 50.58 -0.71 0.04
C SER A 33 49.22 -1.23 0.54
N ALA A 34 48.13 -0.62 0.09
CA ALA A 34 46.77 -1.14 0.21
C ALA A 34 46.33 -1.76 -1.14
N PRO A 35 45.84 -3.01 -1.16
CA PRO A 35 45.08 -3.52 -2.30
C PRO A 35 43.66 -3.87 -1.84
N GLN A 36 42.71 -2.92 -1.92
CA GLN A 36 41.27 -3.23 -1.76
C GLN A 36 40.42 -2.00 -2.10
N ALA A 37 40.21 -1.78 -3.40
CA ALA A 37 39.19 -0.88 -3.95
C ALA A 37 39.08 -0.98 -5.49
N LYS A 38 39.99 -1.73 -6.15
CA LYS A 38 40.13 -1.70 -7.61
C LYS A 38 39.42 -2.84 -8.37
N GLU A 39 38.81 -3.81 -7.72
CA GLU A 39 38.09 -4.89 -8.41
C GLU A 39 36.56 -4.70 -8.47
N ALA A 40 36.00 -3.69 -7.80
CA ALA A 40 34.58 -3.32 -7.92
C ALA A 40 34.31 -2.32 -9.06
N ARG A 41 35.31 -2.01 -9.91
CA ARG A 41 35.22 -0.90 -10.89
C ARG A 41 35.41 -1.29 -12.36
N GLU A 42 35.22 -2.56 -12.70
CA GLU A 42 35.18 -3.03 -14.11
C GLU A 42 33.81 -3.58 -14.53
N LEU A 43 32.73 -2.94 -14.05
CA LEU A 43 31.38 -3.12 -14.58
C LEU A 43 30.69 -1.79 -14.95
N SER A 44 31.39 -0.64 -14.86
CA SER A 44 30.82 0.67 -15.17
C SER A 44 31.20 1.23 -16.55
N SER A 45 31.60 0.39 -17.50
CA SER A 45 31.74 0.84 -18.89
C SER A 45 30.39 0.74 -19.59
N GLN A 46 29.63 1.84 -19.51
CA GLN A 46 28.30 2.12 -20.07
C GLN A 46 27.12 1.85 -19.11
N GLY A 47 26.44 2.94 -18.71
CA GLY A 47 25.06 2.92 -18.20
C GLY A 47 24.92 2.98 -16.68
N GLU A 48 24.59 4.19 -16.19
CA GLU A 48 23.81 4.52 -14.98
C GLU A 48 24.27 4.00 -13.58
N VAL A 49 24.14 4.87 -12.58
CA VAL A 49 24.47 4.56 -11.19
C VAL A 49 23.27 3.84 -10.59
N LEU A 50 23.31 2.52 -10.52
CA LEU A 50 22.30 1.71 -9.84
C LEU A 50 22.21 2.14 -8.37
N GLY A 51 21.00 2.36 -7.85
CA GLY A 51 20.77 2.48 -6.40
C GLY A 51 21.12 1.16 -5.73
N GLU A 52 21.44 1.16 -4.43
CA GLU A 52 21.75 -0.08 -3.72
C GLU A 52 20.63 -0.45 -2.73
N ALA A 53 20.21 -1.72 -2.73
CA ALA A 53 19.19 -2.27 -1.84
C ALA A 53 19.83 -3.09 -0.72
N ARG A 54 19.40 -2.84 0.53
CA ARG A 54 19.88 -3.63 1.67
C ARG A 54 19.13 -4.97 1.76
N ILE A 55 19.87 -6.06 1.88
CA ILE A 55 19.36 -7.39 2.16
C ILE A 55 20.03 -7.93 3.43
N ARG A 56 19.23 -8.35 4.41
CA ARG A 56 19.68 -9.01 5.64
C ARG A 56 19.40 -10.50 5.60
N LEU A 57 20.46 -11.30 5.58
CA LEU A 57 20.38 -12.77 5.63
C LEU A 57 20.61 -13.27 7.06
N MET A 58 19.89 -14.32 7.45
CA MET A 58 19.97 -14.91 8.77
C MET A 58 19.99 -16.45 8.73
N ALA A 59 20.92 -17.06 9.47
CA ALA A 59 20.86 -18.46 9.89
C ALA A 59 20.14 -18.57 11.24
N ALA A 60 19.23 -19.52 11.40
CA ALA A 60 18.44 -19.64 12.63
C ALA A 60 18.08 -21.08 13.01
N ASN A 61 18.85 -21.64 13.96
CA ASN A 61 18.48 -22.81 14.77
C ASN A 61 18.13 -22.38 16.22
N ILE A 62 17.31 -21.34 16.37
CA ILE A 62 17.05 -20.66 17.66
C ILE A 62 15.75 -21.12 18.33
N THR A 63 15.47 -22.43 18.24
CA THR A 63 14.37 -23.06 18.98
C THR A 63 14.65 -23.09 20.48
N SER A 64 13.63 -23.39 21.27
CA SER A 64 13.79 -23.55 22.72
C SER A 64 12.80 -24.57 23.27
N GLY A 65 12.95 -24.94 24.54
CA GLY A 65 12.12 -25.95 25.19
C GLY A 65 12.49 -27.37 24.77
N ASN A 66 11.62 -28.33 25.07
CA ASN A 66 11.93 -29.77 24.89
C ASN A 66 11.56 -30.31 23.51
N ASN A 67 10.99 -29.48 22.63
CA ASN A 67 10.33 -29.93 21.41
C ASN A 67 11.07 -29.55 20.13
N GLN A 68 12.23 -28.87 20.23
CA GLN A 68 12.96 -28.35 19.07
C GLN A 68 12.04 -27.50 18.20
N SER A 69 11.35 -26.56 18.83
CA SER A 69 10.25 -25.78 18.26
C SER A 69 10.42 -24.31 18.57
N TYR A 70 9.82 -23.47 17.72
CA TYR A 70 9.75 -22.02 17.94
C TYR A 70 8.69 -21.62 18.98
N ASP A 71 7.90 -22.58 19.49
CA ASP A 71 7.08 -22.47 20.71
C ASP A 71 7.98 -22.73 21.95
N PRO A 72 8.12 -21.78 22.91
CA PRO A 72 7.17 -20.73 23.30
C PRO A 72 7.48 -19.29 22.86
N GLY A 73 8.28 -19.09 21.81
CA GLY A 73 8.41 -17.78 21.15
C GLY A 73 9.64 -16.94 21.51
N HIS A 74 10.65 -17.51 22.16
CA HIS A 74 11.94 -16.82 22.38
C HIS A 74 12.61 -16.46 21.05
N GLY A 75 12.75 -17.45 20.14
CA GLY A 75 13.27 -17.21 18.78
C GLY A 75 12.42 -16.23 17.97
N ILE A 76 11.09 -16.23 18.17
CA ILE A 76 10.16 -15.28 17.52
C ILE A 76 10.50 -13.83 17.88
N ARG A 77 10.74 -13.54 19.17
CA ARG A 77 11.10 -12.18 19.59
C ARG A 77 12.45 -11.74 19.03
N ILE A 78 13.40 -12.67 18.90
CA ILE A 78 14.69 -12.42 18.25
C ILE A 78 14.48 -12.04 16.77
N PHE A 79 13.63 -12.76 16.03
CA PHE A 79 13.28 -12.39 14.65
C PHE A 79 12.66 -11.00 14.56
N GLN A 80 11.66 -10.71 15.40
CA GLN A 80 10.97 -9.42 15.42
C GLN A 80 11.92 -8.25 15.72
N GLY A 81 12.87 -8.45 16.63
CA GLY A 81 13.87 -7.46 17.01
C GLY A 81 14.93 -7.22 15.94
N THR A 82 15.42 -8.29 15.32
CA THR A 82 16.55 -8.22 14.37
C THR A 82 16.11 -7.98 12.92
N LYS A 83 14.83 -8.20 12.60
CA LYS A 83 14.17 -7.89 11.32
C LYS A 83 14.97 -8.39 10.10
N PRO A 84 15.26 -9.70 10.01
CA PRO A 84 15.90 -10.25 8.82
C PRO A 84 14.98 -10.17 7.60
N ASP A 85 15.56 -10.03 6.40
CA ASP A 85 14.79 -10.06 5.15
C ASP A 85 14.65 -11.50 4.64
N VAL A 86 15.67 -12.34 4.83
CA VAL A 86 15.66 -13.76 4.48
C VAL A 86 16.23 -14.60 5.62
N VAL A 87 15.55 -15.67 5.99
CA VAL A 87 15.96 -16.60 7.04
C VAL A 87 16.05 -18.01 6.48
N MET A 88 17.24 -18.61 6.58
CA MET A 88 17.46 -20.04 6.43
C MET A 88 17.29 -20.67 7.81
N ILE A 89 16.11 -21.27 8.03
CA ILE A 89 15.62 -21.73 9.34
C ILE A 89 15.78 -23.24 9.48
N GLN A 90 16.23 -23.68 10.64
CA GLN A 90 16.32 -25.09 11.04
C GLN A 90 15.26 -25.39 12.10
N GLU A 91 14.93 -26.67 12.28
CA GLU A 91 13.93 -27.11 13.25
C GLU A 91 12.62 -26.33 13.14
N PHE A 92 12.14 -26.14 11.90
CA PHE A 92 11.00 -25.29 11.56
C PHE A 92 9.68 -25.93 11.99
N LYS A 93 9.48 -26.02 13.31
CA LYS A 93 8.31 -26.54 13.99
C LYS A 93 7.63 -25.44 14.79
N TYR A 94 6.31 -25.42 14.76
CA TYR A 94 5.51 -24.49 15.53
C TYR A 94 4.08 -25.01 15.72
N GLY A 95 3.53 -24.83 16.93
CA GLY A 95 2.18 -25.29 17.28
C GLY A 95 1.97 -26.77 16.94
N THR A 96 0.93 -27.07 16.16
CA THR A 96 0.62 -28.43 15.69
C THR A 96 1.33 -28.82 14.40
N ASN A 97 2.21 -27.95 13.86
CA ASN A 97 2.80 -28.04 12.52
C ASN A 97 1.76 -28.00 11.38
N SER A 98 0.53 -27.57 11.66
CA SER A 98 -0.45 -27.32 10.60
C SER A 98 -0.03 -26.14 9.74
N ALA A 99 -0.49 -26.09 8.49
CA ALA A 99 -0.26 -24.95 7.61
C ALA A 99 -0.77 -23.63 8.22
N VAL A 100 -1.86 -23.69 9.00
CA VAL A 100 -2.42 -22.53 9.71
C VAL A 100 -1.47 -22.04 10.81
N ASP A 101 -0.95 -22.95 11.64
CA ASP A 101 -0.03 -22.57 12.72
C ASP A 101 1.30 -22.04 12.16
N LEU A 102 1.82 -22.66 11.10
CA LEU A 102 3.04 -22.22 10.43
C LEU A 102 2.85 -20.83 9.80
N ARG A 103 1.73 -20.59 9.11
CA ARG A 103 1.38 -19.27 8.59
C ARG A 103 1.28 -18.23 9.70
N ALA A 104 0.59 -18.55 10.80
CA ALA A 104 0.45 -17.67 11.95
C ALA A 104 1.79 -17.35 12.61
N PHE A 105 2.71 -18.32 12.69
CA PHE A 105 4.08 -18.10 13.13
C PHE A 105 4.80 -17.10 12.25
N VAL A 106 4.79 -17.28 10.93
CA VAL A 106 5.48 -16.36 10.00
C VAL A 106 4.86 -14.96 10.07
N ASP A 107 3.53 -14.86 10.14
CA ASP A 107 2.82 -13.58 10.26
C ASP A 107 3.18 -12.85 11.55
N THR A 108 3.30 -13.58 12.65
CA THR A 108 3.69 -13.01 13.95
C THR A 108 5.15 -12.58 13.96
N ALA A 109 6.04 -13.40 13.42
CA ALA A 109 7.49 -13.16 13.49
C ALA A 109 7.98 -12.10 12.49
N PHE A 110 7.40 -12.04 11.29
CA PHE A 110 7.90 -11.25 10.16
C PHE A 110 6.83 -10.36 9.49
N GLY A 111 5.56 -10.75 9.57
CA GLY A 111 4.43 -10.08 8.94
C GLY A 111 3.79 -10.89 7.80
N SER A 112 2.54 -10.55 7.45
CA SER A 112 1.73 -11.30 6.47
C SER A 112 2.28 -11.32 5.05
N ASN A 113 3.18 -10.39 4.73
CA ASN A 113 3.76 -10.24 3.39
C ASN A 113 4.99 -11.13 3.17
N PHE A 114 5.44 -11.89 4.18
CA PHE A 114 6.56 -12.81 4.04
C PHE A 114 6.11 -14.15 3.46
N TYR A 115 6.89 -14.63 2.50
CA TYR A 115 6.80 -15.95 1.90
C TYR A 115 7.57 -16.96 2.75
N TYR A 116 7.18 -18.22 2.69
CA TYR A 116 7.99 -19.29 3.26
C TYR A 116 7.88 -20.59 2.47
N TYR A 117 8.96 -21.34 2.49
CA TYR A 117 9.01 -22.75 2.14
C TYR A 117 9.49 -23.54 3.37
N ARG A 118 8.96 -24.75 3.54
CA ARG A 118 9.36 -25.67 4.59
C ARG A 118 9.40 -27.06 3.98
N GLU A 119 10.43 -27.82 4.32
CA GLU A 119 10.55 -29.22 3.89
C GLU A 119 9.27 -30.00 4.24
N PRO A 120 8.71 -30.74 3.27
CA PRO A 120 7.56 -31.60 3.48
C PRO A 120 7.94 -32.89 4.21
N GLN A 121 8.51 -32.85 5.41
CA GLN A 121 8.83 -34.10 6.11
C GLN A 121 7.85 -34.54 7.21
N SER A 122 7.41 -35.78 7.02
CA SER A 122 6.65 -36.64 7.93
C SER A 122 7.58 -37.25 8.99
N GLY A 123 7.81 -36.53 10.09
CA GLY A 123 8.37 -37.09 11.35
C GLY A 123 9.66 -36.48 11.90
N GLY A 124 10.27 -35.50 11.21
CA GLY A 124 11.63 -35.00 11.52
C GLY A 124 11.75 -33.59 12.11
N ILE A 125 12.92 -32.97 11.89
CA ILE A 125 13.33 -31.61 12.30
C ILE A 125 13.57 -30.75 11.03
N PRO A 126 12.49 -30.36 10.34
CA PRO A 126 12.56 -29.86 8.98
C PRO A 126 13.25 -28.51 8.90
N ASN A 127 13.98 -28.30 7.82
CA ASN A 127 14.49 -26.99 7.47
C ASN A 127 13.45 -26.20 6.64
N GLY A 128 13.75 -24.92 6.44
CA GLY A 128 13.01 -24.10 5.50
C GLY A 128 13.66 -22.76 5.21
N VAL A 129 12.92 -21.95 4.48
CA VAL A 129 13.29 -20.61 4.07
C VAL A 129 12.11 -19.68 4.34
N ILE A 130 12.36 -18.53 4.94
CA ILE A 130 11.38 -17.45 5.10
C ILE A 130 11.95 -16.21 4.41
N SER A 131 11.15 -15.52 3.62
CA SER A 131 11.63 -14.43 2.77
C SER A 131 10.63 -13.28 2.68
N ARG A 132 11.12 -12.05 2.80
CA ARG A 132 10.39 -10.82 2.46
C ARG A 132 10.09 -10.74 0.97
N TYR A 133 10.96 -11.34 0.17
CA TYR A 133 10.95 -11.34 -1.28
C TYR A 133 10.20 -12.57 -1.83
N PRO A 134 9.50 -12.45 -2.98
CA PRO A 134 8.82 -13.58 -3.59
C PRO A 134 9.72 -14.80 -3.78
N ILE A 135 9.20 -15.98 -3.43
CA ILE A 135 9.83 -17.26 -3.74
C ILE A 135 9.41 -17.63 -5.18
N LEU A 136 10.36 -17.57 -6.12
CA LEU A 136 10.14 -17.93 -7.52
C LEU A 136 10.09 -19.43 -7.73
N ASP A 137 10.89 -20.16 -6.96
CA ASP A 137 10.95 -21.62 -6.94
C ASP A 137 11.52 -22.09 -5.60
N ALA A 138 11.12 -23.27 -5.13
CA ALA A 138 11.61 -23.86 -3.90
C ALA A 138 11.41 -25.37 -3.85
N GLY A 139 12.24 -26.04 -3.06
CA GLY A 139 12.19 -27.48 -2.88
C GLY A 139 13.17 -27.96 -1.83
N GLU A 140 13.41 -29.27 -1.84
CA GLU A 140 14.42 -29.92 -1.02
C GLU A 140 15.37 -30.70 -1.92
N TRP A 141 16.65 -30.76 -1.53
CA TRP A 141 17.60 -31.72 -2.07
C TRP A 141 17.92 -32.75 -1.00
N GLU A 142 17.95 -34.02 -1.38
CA GLU A 142 18.14 -35.13 -0.46
C GLU A 142 19.48 -35.04 0.28
N ASP A 143 19.44 -35.14 1.61
CA ASP A 143 20.61 -35.38 2.45
C ASP A 143 20.74 -36.90 2.70
N SER A 144 21.67 -37.55 2.00
CA SER A 144 21.83 -39.01 2.10
C SER A 144 22.36 -39.49 3.45
N ARG A 145 22.74 -38.57 4.34
CA ARG A 145 23.25 -38.87 5.67
C ARG A 145 22.20 -38.65 6.75
N ALA A 146 21.26 -37.73 6.56
CA ALA A 146 20.21 -37.41 7.53
C ALA A 146 18.85 -38.01 7.14
N PRO A 147 18.25 -38.90 7.96
CA PRO A 147 16.94 -39.49 7.64
C PRO A 147 15.74 -38.59 8.04
N ASP A 148 15.98 -37.47 8.71
CA ASP A 148 14.97 -36.66 9.41
C ASP A 148 14.98 -35.17 9.04
N ARG A 149 15.75 -34.80 8.01
CA ARG A 149 15.79 -33.50 7.34
C ARG A 149 16.58 -33.60 6.04
N ASP A 150 16.37 -32.62 5.16
CA ASP A 150 17.04 -32.52 3.86
C ASP A 150 17.72 -31.14 3.73
N PHE A 151 18.06 -30.72 2.50
CA PHE A 151 18.52 -29.36 2.21
C PHE A 151 17.40 -28.53 1.57
N ALA A 152 16.63 -27.80 2.38
CA ALA A 152 15.64 -26.84 1.89
C ALA A 152 16.32 -25.73 1.08
N TRP A 153 15.83 -25.49 -0.13
CA TRP A 153 16.34 -24.41 -0.99
C TRP A 153 15.21 -23.55 -1.54
N ALA A 154 15.53 -22.30 -1.87
CA ALA A 154 14.63 -21.38 -2.54
C ALA A 154 15.39 -20.45 -3.48
N ARG A 155 14.74 -20.09 -4.60
CA ARG A 155 15.16 -19.02 -5.51
C ARG A 155 14.28 -17.80 -5.27
N LEU A 156 14.88 -16.67 -4.92
CA LEU A 156 14.20 -15.47 -4.46
C LEU A 156 14.36 -14.33 -5.46
N ASP A 157 13.25 -13.63 -5.71
CA ASP A 157 13.18 -12.41 -6.52
C ASP A 157 13.58 -11.19 -5.67
N ILE A 158 14.89 -10.98 -5.54
CA ILE A 158 15.44 -9.84 -4.77
C ILE A 158 15.65 -8.63 -5.69
N PRO A 159 15.74 -7.39 -5.15
CA PRO A 159 16.08 -6.25 -5.95
C PRO A 159 17.42 -6.46 -6.65
N GLY A 160 17.46 -6.11 -7.93
CA GLY A 160 18.64 -6.20 -8.77
C GLY A 160 18.46 -7.19 -9.91
N PRO A 161 19.40 -7.20 -10.86
CA PRO A 161 19.30 -8.03 -12.06
C PRO A 161 19.53 -9.53 -11.81
N LYS A 162 19.58 -9.98 -10.55
CA LYS A 162 20.01 -11.33 -10.17
C LYS A 162 19.15 -11.90 -9.07
N ASP A 163 18.68 -13.11 -9.28
CA ASP A 163 18.02 -13.89 -8.25
C ASP A 163 19.00 -14.25 -7.12
N LEU A 164 18.46 -14.42 -5.92
CA LEU A 164 19.18 -15.00 -4.79
C LEU A 164 18.73 -16.43 -4.56
N TRP A 165 19.65 -17.37 -4.73
CA TRP A 165 19.49 -18.75 -4.28
C TRP A 165 19.91 -18.86 -2.82
N VAL A 166 19.07 -19.47 -2.00
CA VAL A 166 19.38 -19.78 -0.62
C VAL A 166 19.19 -21.25 -0.32
N VAL A 167 20.07 -21.80 0.51
CA VAL A 167 19.98 -23.17 1.03
C VAL A 167 20.08 -23.15 2.55
N SER A 168 19.08 -23.73 3.21
CA SER A 168 19.08 -23.99 4.65
C SER A 168 19.74 -25.33 4.94
N VAL A 169 20.73 -25.33 5.84
CA VAL A 169 21.46 -26.56 6.21
C VAL A 169 21.32 -26.87 7.69
N HIS A 170 21.29 -28.16 7.99
CA HIS A 170 21.37 -28.70 9.35
C HIS A 170 22.24 -29.96 9.29
N LEU A 171 23.56 -29.80 9.24
CA LEU A 171 24.48 -30.93 9.03
C LEU A 171 24.55 -31.83 10.27
N LEU A 172 24.90 -33.11 10.11
CA LEU A 172 24.93 -34.05 11.23
C LEU A 172 26.01 -33.76 12.28
N THR A 173 25.66 -34.04 13.54
CA THR A 173 26.58 -34.00 14.69
C THR A 173 27.54 -35.19 14.76
N ALA A 174 27.47 -36.14 13.82
CA ALA A 174 28.19 -37.41 13.89
C ALA A 174 29.71 -37.24 13.94
N ASP A 175 30.30 -36.67 12.88
CA ASP A 175 31.72 -36.39 12.77
C ASP A 175 32.01 -35.47 11.57
N SER A 176 33.22 -34.87 11.56
CA SER A 176 33.64 -33.94 10.50
C SER A 176 33.73 -34.54 9.09
N GLY A 177 33.93 -35.87 8.97
CA GLY A 177 33.95 -36.57 7.69
C GLY A 177 32.54 -36.77 7.12
N THR A 178 31.56 -37.05 7.98
CA THR A 178 30.14 -37.06 7.63
C THR A 178 29.69 -35.70 7.12
N ARG A 179 29.99 -34.61 7.84
CA ARG A 179 29.72 -33.23 7.40
C ARG A 179 30.37 -32.86 6.09
N ASN A 180 31.59 -33.34 5.86
CA ASN A 180 32.25 -33.12 4.58
C ASN A 180 31.61 -33.93 3.44
N THR A 181 30.94 -35.04 3.74
CA THR A 181 30.18 -35.79 2.73
C THR A 181 28.88 -35.06 2.38
N GLU A 182 28.13 -34.61 3.39
CA GLU A 182 26.95 -33.74 3.20
C GLU A 182 27.33 -32.48 2.38
N ALA A 183 28.46 -31.84 2.69
CA ALA A 183 28.97 -30.70 1.93
C ALA A 183 29.27 -31.03 0.46
N LYS A 184 29.81 -32.23 0.14
CA LYS A 184 30.09 -32.63 -1.25
C LYS A 184 28.80 -32.85 -2.04
N GLU A 185 27.81 -33.46 -1.42
CA GLU A 185 26.49 -33.70 -2.01
C GLU A 185 25.82 -32.37 -2.32
N LEU A 186 25.76 -31.46 -1.34
CA LEU A 186 25.18 -30.13 -1.52
C LEU A 186 25.91 -29.29 -2.58
N VAL A 187 27.25 -29.30 -2.59
CA VAL A 187 28.02 -28.62 -3.65
C VAL A 187 27.70 -29.19 -5.03
N GLY A 188 27.52 -30.51 -5.15
CA GLY A 188 27.11 -31.15 -6.40
C GLY A 188 25.74 -30.65 -6.89
N TYR A 189 24.74 -30.60 -6.01
CA TYR A 189 23.41 -30.06 -6.33
C TYR A 189 23.47 -28.59 -6.76
N ILE A 190 24.22 -27.76 -6.02
CA ILE A 190 24.37 -26.33 -6.32
C ILE A 190 25.00 -26.14 -7.71
N GLN A 191 26.07 -26.86 -8.02
CA GLN A 191 26.75 -26.75 -9.32
C GLN A 191 25.86 -27.21 -10.50
N GLN A 192 24.91 -28.10 -10.24
CA GLN A 192 23.97 -28.58 -11.25
C GLN A 192 22.79 -27.62 -11.48
N HIS A 193 22.33 -26.91 -10.45
CA HIS A 193 21.05 -26.19 -10.49
C HIS A 193 21.17 -24.67 -10.39
N VAL A 194 22.21 -24.14 -9.73
CA VAL A 194 22.36 -22.70 -9.49
C VAL A 194 23.21 -22.06 -10.60
N PRO A 195 22.67 -21.11 -11.38
CA PRO A 195 23.45 -20.38 -12.38
C PRO A 195 24.62 -19.64 -11.74
N ALA A 196 25.83 -19.76 -12.30
CA ALA A 196 27.02 -19.09 -11.78
C ALA A 196 26.93 -17.54 -11.75
N GLY A 197 25.99 -16.96 -12.49
CA GLY A 197 25.69 -15.52 -12.50
C GLY A 197 24.91 -15.05 -11.29
N ASP A 198 24.09 -15.92 -10.68
CA ASP A 198 23.16 -15.59 -9.61
C ASP A 198 23.87 -15.45 -8.26
N PHE A 199 23.19 -14.86 -7.29
CA PHE A 199 23.68 -14.84 -5.92
C PHE A 199 23.34 -16.15 -5.20
N LEU A 200 24.21 -16.59 -4.30
CA LEU A 200 24.01 -17.80 -3.52
C LEU A 200 24.36 -17.55 -2.05
N ALA A 201 23.52 -18.06 -1.16
CA ALA A 201 23.82 -18.20 0.27
C ALA A 201 23.53 -19.63 0.75
N ILE A 202 24.46 -20.20 1.52
CA ILE A 202 24.24 -21.42 2.31
C ILE A 202 24.30 -20.99 3.76
N ALA A 203 23.26 -21.26 4.53
CA ALA A 203 23.28 -20.94 5.94
C ALA A 203 22.44 -21.85 6.80
N GLY A 204 22.76 -21.88 8.08
CA GLY A 204 22.09 -22.71 9.05
C GLY A 204 23.08 -23.30 10.04
N ASP A 205 22.73 -24.46 10.56
CA ASP A 205 23.53 -25.21 11.51
C ASP A 205 24.46 -26.19 10.78
N TYR A 206 25.75 -25.90 10.81
CA TYR A 206 26.78 -26.75 10.24
C TYR A 206 27.25 -27.81 11.24
N ASN A 207 26.89 -27.71 12.52
CA ASN A 207 27.38 -28.58 13.60
C ASN A 207 28.92 -28.72 13.67
N THR A 208 29.64 -27.72 13.14
CA THR A 208 31.11 -27.75 13.06
C THR A 208 31.75 -27.34 14.37
N ASP A 209 32.75 -28.09 14.81
CA ASP A 209 33.53 -27.81 16.01
C ASP A 209 34.46 -26.61 15.83
N ASN A 210 34.95 -26.40 14.60
CA ASN A 210 35.85 -25.30 14.26
C ASN A 210 35.80 -24.96 12.77
N ARG A 211 36.33 -23.80 12.40
CA ARG A 211 36.32 -23.27 11.03
C ARG A 211 37.34 -23.91 10.08
N SER A 212 38.14 -24.86 10.55
CA SER A 212 39.14 -25.60 9.74
C SER A 212 38.65 -26.98 9.31
N GLU A 213 37.40 -27.35 9.62
CA GLU A 213 36.83 -28.61 9.15
C GLU A 213 36.76 -28.68 7.62
N SER A 214 36.98 -29.88 7.10
CA SER A 214 37.10 -30.09 5.65
C SER A 214 35.85 -29.72 4.84
N CYS A 215 34.67 -29.69 5.47
CA CYS A 215 33.44 -29.21 4.83
C CYS A 215 33.58 -27.76 4.34
N PHE A 216 34.28 -26.88 5.05
CA PHE A 216 34.51 -25.50 4.60
C PHE A 216 35.41 -25.45 3.35
N SER A 217 36.41 -26.33 3.26
CA SER A 217 37.21 -26.46 2.04
C SER A 217 36.35 -26.93 0.87
N THR A 218 35.40 -27.83 1.10
CA THR A 218 34.46 -28.29 0.06
C THR A 218 33.51 -27.17 -0.36
N PHE A 219 32.88 -26.48 0.60
CA PHE A 219 31.98 -25.34 0.34
C PHE A 219 32.68 -24.18 -0.38
N SER A 220 34.00 -24.04 -0.24
CA SER A 220 34.80 -23.03 -0.96
C SER A 220 34.68 -23.09 -2.49
N ALA A 221 34.18 -24.20 -3.04
CA ALA A 221 33.89 -24.35 -4.46
C ALA A 221 32.71 -23.47 -4.94
N VAL A 222 31.81 -23.04 -4.05
CA VAL A 222 30.58 -22.30 -4.40
C VAL A 222 30.32 -21.08 -3.52
N VAL A 223 30.82 -21.07 -2.28
CA VAL A 223 30.67 -19.97 -1.31
C VAL A 223 31.99 -19.63 -0.63
N SER A 224 32.06 -18.50 0.06
CA SER A 224 33.26 -18.00 0.73
C SER A 224 33.24 -18.32 2.23
N PRO A 225 34.01 -19.32 2.71
CA PRO A 225 34.11 -19.65 4.14
C PRO A 225 35.08 -18.74 4.90
N SER A 226 35.79 -17.85 4.21
CA SER A 226 36.85 -17.03 4.81
C SER A 226 36.33 -15.94 5.73
N GLY A 227 37.13 -15.59 6.74
CA GLY A 227 36.85 -14.47 7.64
C GLY A 227 36.90 -13.08 6.95
N PRO A 228 36.66 -12.00 7.71
CA PRO A 228 36.29 -12.00 9.13
C PRO A 228 34.89 -12.61 9.34
N HIS A 229 34.66 -13.18 10.53
CA HIS A 229 33.42 -13.87 10.87
C HIS A 229 32.51 -13.02 11.76
N PRO A 230 31.19 -13.26 11.73
CA PRO A 230 30.25 -12.64 12.65
C PRO A 230 30.64 -12.82 14.12
N VAL A 231 30.40 -11.81 14.93
CA VAL A 231 30.63 -11.82 16.38
C VAL A 231 29.40 -11.32 17.14
N ALA A 232 29.23 -11.74 18.38
CA ALA A 232 28.33 -11.08 19.32
C ALA A 232 28.94 -9.76 19.82
N GLN A 233 28.16 -8.96 20.54
CA GLN A 233 28.60 -7.66 21.06
C GLN A 233 29.75 -7.76 22.08
N ASP A 234 29.93 -8.92 22.72
CA ASP A 234 31.10 -9.23 23.55
C ASP A 234 32.29 -9.80 22.76
N ASN A 235 32.28 -9.66 21.43
CA ASN A 235 33.28 -10.14 20.45
C ASN A 235 33.44 -11.67 20.36
N LYS A 236 32.45 -12.47 20.78
CA LYS A 236 32.50 -13.93 20.62
C LYS A 236 31.94 -14.40 19.29
N GLU A 237 32.71 -15.21 18.57
CA GLU A 237 32.29 -15.86 17.31
C GLU A 237 31.48 -17.14 17.49
N GLY A 238 31.70 -17.91 18.57
CA GLY A 238 31.04 -19.20 18.76
C GLY A 238 29.53 -19.01 18.85
N THR A 239 28.74 -19.89 18.26
CA THR A 239 27.29 -19.78 18.13
C THR A 239 26.54 -20.88 18.87
N ASN A 240 27.23 -21.93 19.33
CA ASN A 240 26.60 -22.93 20.21
C ASN A 240 26.29 -22.34 21.60
N ALA A 241 25.49 -23.02 22.41
CA ALA A 241 25.01 -22.54 23.71
C ALA A 241 26.12 -22.02 24.65
N SER A 242 27.27 -22.71 24.67
CA SER A 242 28.44 -22.34 25.48
C SER A 242 29.32 -21.26 24.85
N ARG A 243 28.99 -20.81 23.63
CA ARG A 243 29.74 -19.82 22.85
C ARG A 243 31.18 -20.24 22.51
N ALA A 244 31.44 -21.55 22.47
CA ALA A 244 32.76 -22.14 22.24
C ALA A 244 32.97 -22.69 20.82
N LYS A 245 31.89 -22.98 20.09
CA LYS A 245 31.95 -23.61 18.75
C LYS A 245 31.10 -22.83 17.73
N PRO A 246 31.55 -22.68 16.47
CA PRO A 246 30.85 -21.94 15.43
C PRO A 246 29.90 -22.87 14.64
N TYR A 247 28.88 -23.41 15.31
CA TYR A 247 27.88 -24.28 14.69
C TYR A 247 27.19 -23.60 13.51
N ASP A 248 26.79 -22.36 13.69
CA ASP A 248 25.90 -21.64 12.79
C ASP A 248 26.69 -20.67 11.92
N ASN A 249 26.41 -20.67 10.62
CA ASN A 249 27.12 -19.82 9.67
C ASN A 249 26.19 -19.32 8.56
N VAL A 250 26.55 -18.15 8.00
CA VAL A 250 26.01 -17.63 6.73
C VAL A 250 27.18 -17.52 5.76
N LEU A 251 27.27 -18.46 4.81
CA LEU A 251 28.29 -18.48 3.76
C LEU A 251 27.66 -18.02 2.45
N VAL A 252 28.34 -17.15 1.72
CA VAL A 252 27.80 -16.55 0.47
C VAL A 252 28.78 -16.71 -0.68
N SER A 253 28.28 -16.79 -1.90
CA SER A 253 29.10 -16.78 -3.12
C SER A 253 29.98 -15.54 -3.19
N ASN A 254 31.12 -15.63 -3.88
CA ASN A 254 32.05 -14.51 -3.99
C ASN A 254 31.42 -13.26 -4.62
N ASN A 255 30.50 -13.43 -5.57
CA ASN A 255 29.78 -12.33 -6.21
C ASN A 255 28.80 -11.62 -5.25
N LEU A 256 28.20 -12.32 -4.27
CA LEU A 256 27.38 -11.71 -3.22
C LEU A 256 28.26 -11.14 -2.09
N ARG A 257 29.36 -11.83 -1.74
CA ARG A 257 30.36 -11.37 -0.75
C ARG A 257 30.88 -9.98 -1.07
N ALA A 258 31.03 -9.64 -2.35
CA ALA A 258 31.47 -8.31 -2.81
C ALA A 258 30.54 -7.17 -2.36
N TYR A 259 29.27 -7.47 -2.08
CA TYR A 259 28.26 -6.52 -1.60
C TYR A 259 28.07 -6.55 -0.08
N GLN A 260 28.86 -7.34 0.66
CA GLN A 260 28.72 -7.42 2.11
C GLN A 260 29.04 -6.06 2.75
N THR A 261 28.14 -5.60 3.62
CA THR A 261 28.31 -4.39 4.43
C THR A 261 28.25 -4.73 5.93
N ALA A 262 28.51 -3.75 6.78
CA ALA A 262 28.36 -3.92 8.21
C ALA A 262 26.89 -4.20 8.56
N THR A 263 26.64 -5.20 9.41
CA THR A 263 25.30 -5.40 9.98
C THR A 263 25.04 -4.32 11.00
N VAL A 264 24.02 -3.49 10.75
CA VAL A 264 23.64 -2.37 11.64
C VAL A 264 22.29 -2.63 12.27
N ILE A 265 22.24 -2.65 13.61
CA ILE A 265 21.02 -2.81 14.39
C ILE A 265 21.02 -1.73 15.48
N GLY A 266 20.00 -0.88 15.50
CA GLY A 266 19.98 0.29 16.36
C GLY A 266 21.19 1.18 16.12
N ALA A 267 21.93 1.54 17.17
CA ALA A 267 23.19 2.26 17.09
C ALA A 267 24.41 1.34 16.96
N SER A 268 24.22 0.01 17.05
CA SER A 268 25.28 -0.98 17.01
C SER A 268 25.63 -1.38 15.56
N SER A 269 26.92 -1.58 15.29
CA SER A 269 27.44 -1.93 13.96
C SER A 269 28.49 -3.03 14.04
N PHE A 270 28.34 -4.06 13.20
CA PHE A 270 29.17 -5.26 13.18
C PHE A 270 29.74 -5.49 11.78
N SER A 271 31.03 -5.23 11.58
CA SER A 271 31.66 -5.21 10.25
C SER A 271 31.62 -6.54 9.49
N ALA A 272 31.62 -7.67 10.22
CA ALA A 272 31.63 -9.02 9.65
C ALA A 272 30.28 -9.75 9.73
N GLY A 273 29.26 -9.09 10.29
CA GLY A 273 27.99 -9.68 10.68
C GLY A 273 27.85 -9.83 12.20
N LEU A 274 26.64 -10.15 12.63
CA LEU A 274 26.26 -10.26 14.04
C LEU A 274 25.95 -11.72 14.41
N VAL A 275 26.54 -12.21 15.49
CA VAL A 275 25.98 -13.37 16.22
C VAL A 275 25.03 -12.84 17.29
N VAL A 276 23.75 -13.15 17.15
CA VAL A 276 22.71 -12.62 18.03
C VAL A 276 22.71 -13.37 19.34
N ASP A 277 23.15 -12.70 20.40
CA ASP A 277 23.09 -13.20 21.77
C ASP A 277 22.41 -12.17 22.66
N THR A 278 21.13 -12.39 22.95
CA THR A 278 20.37 -11.42 23.72
C THR A 278 20.90 -11.26 25.15
N ARG A 279 21.67 -12.21 25.68
CA ARG A 279 22.29 -12.13 27.02
C ARG A 279 23.34 -11.03 27.13
N VAL A 280 23.98 -10.69 26.01
CA VAL A 280 25.05 -9.67 25.95
C VAL A 280 24.73 -8.51 25.01
N TYR A 281 23.61 -8.56 24.29
CA TYR A 281 23.16 -7.45 23.44
C TYR A 281 22.62 -6.30 24.29
N SER A 282 23.20 -5.11 24.16
CA SER A 282 22.84 -3.91 24.92
C SER A 282 23.07 -2.63 24.11
N PRO A 283 22.10 -1.70 24.03
CA PRO A 283 20.78 -1.73 24.67
C PRO A 283 19.86 -2.81 24.04
N ILE A 284 19.24 -3.68 24.85
CA ILE A 284 18.36 -4.78 24.39
C ILE A 284 17.12 -4.25 23.65
N GLU A 285 16.76 -3.00 23.94
CA GLU A 285 15.65 -2.24 23.39
C GLU A 285 15.82 -1.98 21.88
N GLU A 286 17.06 -2.00 21.37
CA GLU A 286 17.34 -1.90 19.93
C GLU A 286 16.82 -3.11 19.15
N ILE A 287 16.65 -4.25 19.83
CA ILE A 287 16.05 -5.47 19.28
C ILE A 287 14.76 -5.83 20.00
N ALA A 288 14.00 -4.86 20.50
CA ALA A 288 12.67 -5.11 21.03
C ALA A 288 11.77 -5.76 19.96
N PRO A 289 10.95 -6.78 20.31
CA PRO A 289 10.58 -7.21 21.66
C PRO A 289 11.51 -8.27 22.29
N ALA A 290 12.67 -8.58 21.71
CA ALA A 290 13.61 -9.53 22.30
C ALA A 290 13.98 -9.15 23.73
N GLN A 291 14.17 -10.17 24.56
CA GLN A 291 14.51 -10.04 25.97
C GLN A 291 15.90 -10.59 26.21
N SER A 292 16.59 -10.07 27.22
CA SER A 292 17.97 -10.47 27.55
C SER A 292 18.11 -11.96 27.90
N GLY A 293 17.00 -12.62 28.28
CA GLY A 293 16.97 -14.05 28.57
C GLY A 293 16.75 -14.95 27.35
N ASP A 294 16.32 -14.44 26.19
CA ASP A 294 15.85 -15.26 25.07
C ASP A 294 16.91 -16.25 24.56
N SER A 295 18.14 -15.79 24.31
CA SER A 295 19.29 -16.63 23.94
C SER A 295 19.76 -17.56 25.07
N GLY A 296 19.30 -17.36 26.29
CA GLY A 296 19.58 -18.21 27.45
C GLY A 296 18.45 -19.15 27.83
N SER A 297 17.37 -19.20 27.04
CA SER A 297 16.19 -20.00 27.36
C SER A 297 16.50 -21.50 27.37
N SER A 298 15.69 -22.24 28.13
CA SER A 298 15.85 -23.69 28.30
C SER A 298 15.99 -24.38 26.94
N ASN A 299 17.06 -25.18 26.78
CA ASN A 299 17.41 -25.91 25.56
C ASN A 299 17.54 -25.09 24.27
N MET A 300 17.73 -23.76 24.34
CA MET A 300 18.22 -23.03 23.17
C MET A 300 19.71 -23.35 22.99
N GLN A 301 20.03 -24.12 21.95
CA GLN A 301 21.38 -24.66 21.76
C GLN A 301 22.27 -23.82 20.84
N HIS A 302 21.69 -22.84 20.13
CA HIS A 302 22.35 -22.09 19.06
C HIS A 302 22.04 -20.60 19.14
N MET A 303 22.81 -19.83 18.39
CA MET A 303 22.70 -18.38 18.26
C MET A 303 22.51 -18.06 16.79
N ALA A 304 21.59 -17.17 16.49
CA ALA A 304 21.39 -16.75 15.11
C ALA A 304 22.59 -15.97 14.58
N VAL A 305 22.83 -16.08 13.28
CA VAL A 305 23.93 -15.38 12.60
C VAL A 305 23.36 -14.52 11.49
N ILE A 306 23.69 -13.24 11.49
CA ILE A 306 23.18 -12.24 10.56
C ILE A 306 24.33 -11.65 9.74
N LYS A 307 24.10 -11.47 8.44
CA LYS A 307 24.95 -10.67 7.54
C LYS A 307 24.09 -9.73 6.69
N ASP A 308 24.57 -8.51 6.51
CA ASP A 308 23.93 -7.50 5.66
C ASP A 308 24.70 -7.34 4.35
N PHE A 309 23.95 -7.14 3.29
CA PHE A 309 24.44 -6.91 1.93
C PHE A 309 23.77 -5.68 1.36
N LEU A 310 24.49 -4.95 0.52
CA LEU A 310 24.01 -3.79 -0.19
C LEU A 310 24.14 -4.10 -1.68
N VAL A 311 23.17 -4.85 -2.20
CA VAL A 311 23.17 -5.34 -3.58
C VAL A 311 22.72 -4.24 -4.53
N PRO A 312 23.04 -4.31 -5.84
CA PRO A 312 22.42 -3.41 -6.79
C PRO A 312 20.90 -3.57 -6.68
N ALA A 313 20.18 -2.47 -6.51
CA ALA A 313 18.76 -2.46 -6.71
C ALA A 313 18.48 -2.78 -8.19
N ASP A 314 17.22 -3.08 -8.50
CA ASP A 314 16.78 -3.09 -9.89
C ASP A 314 17.25 -1.80 -10.55
N ASP A 315 17.54 -1.85 -11.85
CA ASP A 315 17.78 -0.67 -12.66
C ASP A 315 16.56 0.24 -12.54
N THR A 316 16.55 1.05 -11.49
CA THR A 316 15.73 2.22 -11.42
C THR A 316 16.41 3.15 -12.40
N THR A 317 15.99 3.06 -13.67
CA THR A 317 15.55 4.28 -14.36
C THR A 317 15.09 5.25 -13.27
N PRO A 318 15.78 6.39 -13.11
CA PRO A 318 15.83 7.10 -11.84
C PRO A 318 14.44 7.12 -11.24
N VAL A 319 14.28 6.58 -10.02
CA VAL A 319 13.00 6.68 -9.29
C VAL A 319 12.57 8.11 -9.50
N PRO A 320 11.48 8.37 -10.24
CA PRO A 320 11.25 9.73 -10.66
C PRO A 320 11.03 10.48 -9.36
N THR A 321 11.91 11.45 -9.08
CA THR A 321 11.89 12.25 -7.85
C THR A 321 10.59 13.05 -7.72
N GLY A 322 9.76 12.96 -8.76
CA GLY A 322 8.34 13.22 -8.81
C GLY A 322 7.62 12.92 -7.50
N ARG A 323 6.96 13.93 -6.94
CA ARG A 323 5.91 13.73 -5.93
C ARG A 323 4.63 14.33 -6.46
N LEU A 324 3.61 13.50 -6.58
CA LEU A 324 2.25 13.94 -6.87
C LEU A 324 1.39 13.76 -5.62
N THR A 325 0.46 14.67 -5.42
CA THR A 325 -0.57 14.53 -4.38
C THR A 325 -1.87 15.09 -4.90
N VAL A 326 -2.94 14.29 -4.90
CA VAL A 326 -4.30 14.74 -5.18
C VAL A 326 -4.76 15.60 -4.02
N VAL A 327 -5.22 16.82 -4.32
CA VAL A 327 -5.71 17.76 -3.32
C VAL A 327 -7.24 17.79 -3.32
N VAL A 328 -7.87 17.79 -4.50
CA VAL A 328 -9.33 17.76 -4.67
C VAL A 328 -9.69 17.04 -5.98
N PRO A 329 -10.70 16.15 -6.02
CA PRO A 329 -11.38 15.58 -4.86
C PRO A 329 -10.45 14.59 -4.15
N ASN A 330 -10.44 14.61 -2.82
CA ASN A 330 -9.62 13.69 -2.02
C ASN A 330 -10.46 12.80 -1.09
N GLY A 331 -11.79 12.95 -1.07
CA GLY A 331 -12.69 12.09 -0.34
C GLY A 331 -13.84 12.83 0.34
N GLY A 332 -15.05 12.29 0.23
CA GLY A 332 -16.25 12.82 0.91
C GLY A 332 -16.90 14.02 0.22
N GLU A 333 -16.34 14.56 -0.87
CA GLU A 333 -17.01 15.57 -1.68
C GLU A 333 -18.28 15.03 -2.35
N SER A 334 -19.20 15.92 -2.69
CA SER A 334 -20.42 15.61 -3.42
C SER A 334 -20.56 16.55 -4.61
N TRP A 335 -20.38 16.02 -5.81
CA TRP A 335 -20.42 16.77 -7.06
C TRP A 335 -21.66 16.40 -7.88
N SER A 336 -22.26 17.40 -8.51
CA SER A 336 -23.45 17.18 -9.35
C SER A 336 -23.05 16.55 -10.68
N ALA A 337 -23.81 15.56 -11.14
CA ALA A 337 -23.62 14.93 -12.44
C ALA A 337 -23.66 16.00 -13.57
N GLY A 338 -22.69 16.00 -14.48
CA GLY A 338 -22.63 16.96 -15.58
C GLY A 338 -22.17 18.38 -15.21
N SER A 339 -21.92 18.69 -13.94
CA SER A 339 -21.34 19.97 -13.54
C SER A 339 -19.84 20.04 -13.85
N THR A 340 -19.26 21.23 -13.71
CA THR A 340 -17.84 21.45 -13.91
C THR A 340 -17.16 21.71 -12.57
N HIS A 341 -16.12 20.95 -12.26
CA HIS A 341 -15.32 21.06 -11.03
C HIS A 341 -13.83 21.01 -11.36
N SER A 342 -13.00 21.55 -10.46
CA SER A 342 -11.54 21.42 -10.60
C SER A 342 -11.08 20.14 -9.94
N ILE A 343 -10.30 19.35 -10.66
CA ILE A 343 -9.35 18.42 -10.06
C ILE A 343 -8.11 19.24 -9.71
N ALA A 344 -7.52 19.07 -8.54
CA ALA A 344 -6.34 19.81 -8.09
C ALA A 344 -5.29 18.86 -7.54
N TRP A 345 -4.02 19.17 -7.77
CA TRP A 345 -2.88 18.38 -7.29
C TRP A 345 -1.70 19.28 -6.93
N THR A 346 -0.77 18.74 -6.13
CA THR A 346 0.58 19.29 -6.00
C THR A 346 1.57 18.39 -6.74
N ALA A 347 2.52 19.00 -7.43
CA ALA A 347 3.59 18.30 -8.15
C ALA A 347 4.96 18.86 -7.76
N SER A 348 5.95 17.99 -7.54
CA SER A 348 7.37 18.36 -7.52
C SER A 348 8.12 17.42 -8.46
N GLU A 349 9.12 17.90 -9.20
CA GLU A 349 9.95 17.07 -10.10
C GLU A 349 9.14 16.25 -11.13
N THR A 350 7.95 16.72 -11.49
CA THR A 350 7.07 16.15 -12.52
C THR A 350 6.75 17.24 -13.53
N SER A 351 6.95 16.97 -14.81
CA SER A 351 6.73 17.98 -15.87
C SER A 351 5.29 17.98 -16.39
N HIS A 352 4.73 16.79 -16.58
CA HIS A 352 3.39 16.58 -17.10
C HIS A 352 2.68 15.48 -16.33
N VAL A 353 1.38 15.60 -16.19
CA VAL A 353 0.53 14.61 -15.53
C VAL A 353 -0.54 14.06 -16.46
N LYS A 354 -0.88 12.79 -16.26
CA LYS A 354 -2.05 12.11 -16.76
C LYS A 354 -3.13 12.12 -15.67
N LEU A 355 -4.37 12.38 -16.07
CA LEU A 355 -5.54 12.41 -15.19
C LEU A 355 -6.53 11.32 -15.57
N GLU A 356 -7.00 10.57 -14.59
CA GLU A 356 -7.98 9.49 -14.75
C GLU A 356 -9.04 9.52 -13.65
N TYR A 357 -10.22 8.96 -13.94
CA TYR A 357 -11.29 8.76 -12.95
C TYR A 357 -11.91 7.38 -13.06
N THR A 358 -12.54 6.93 -11.98
CA THR A 358 -13.40 5.75 -11.95
C THR A 358 -14.76 6.09 -11.35
N THR A 359 -15.80 5.36 -11.74
CA THR A 359 -17.15 5.44 -11.15
C THR A 359 -17.59 4.15 -10.46
N ASP A 360 -16.80 3.07 -10.60
CA ASP A 360 -17.08 1.73 -10.09
C ASP A 360 -16.00 1.23 -9.11
N GLY A 361 -14.85 1.91 -9.04
CA GLY A 361 -13.69 1.56 -8.23
C GLY A 361 -12.70 0.61 -8.92
N SER A 362 -12.96 0.18 -10.15
CA SER A 362 -12.16 -0.81 -10.87
C SER A 362 -11.73 -0.35 -12.27
N THR A 363 -12.65 0.25 -13.02
CA THR A 363 -12.42 0.70 -14.39
C THR A 363 -12.02 2.17 -14.38
N TRP A 364 -10.81 2.46 -14.86
CA TRP A 364 -10.27 3.82 -14.94
C TRP A 364 -10.43 4.38 -16.35
N ASN A 365 -10.99 5.58 -16.45
CA ASN A 365 -11.23 6.32 -17.68
C ASN A 365 -10.30 7.53 -17.71
N VAL A 366 -9.69 7.79 -18.86
CA VAL A 366 -8.77 8.92 -19.04
C VAL A 366 -9.56 10.23 -19.17
N ILE A 367 -9.20 11.21 -18.35
CA ILE A 367 -9.65 12.61 -18.49
C ILE A 367 -8.72 13.36 -19.43
N SER A 368 -7.41 13.22 -19.22
CA SER A 368 -6.38 13.79 -20.07
C SER A 368 -5.10 12.96 -20.01
N GLU A 369 -4.46 12.73 -21.15
CA GLU A 369 -3.26 11.89 -21.25
C GLU A 369 -1.97 12.60 -20.81
N SER A 370 -1.89 13.92 -20.97
CA SER A 370 -0.70 14.70 -20.62
C SER A 370 -1.01 16.20 -20.56
N ILE A 371 -0.88 16.81 -19.38
CA ILE A 371 -1.01 18.26 -19.16
C ILE A 371 0.13 18.77 -18.27
N PRO A 372 0.54 20.05 -18.38
CA PRO A 372 1.62 20.59 -17.56
C PRO A 372 1.32 20.47 -16.06
N ALA A 373 2.22 19.81 -15.33
CA ALA A 373 2.02 19.55 -13.89
C ALA A 373 1.97 20.83 -13.05
N ALA A 374 2.64 21.88 -13.53
CA ALA A 374 2.70 23.20 -12.90
C ALA A 374 1.35 23.95 -12.87
N GLU A 375 0.35 23.51 -13.64
CA GLU A 375 -0.99 24.08 -13.58
C GLU A 375 -1.66 23.81 -12.22
N GLY A 376 -1.30 22.69 -11.56
CA GLY A 376 -1.81 22.32 -10.23
C GLY A 376 -3.32 22.06 -10.17
N GLY A 377 -4.01 22.10 -11.32
CA GLY A 377 -5.42 21.80 -11.42
C GLY A 377 -5.93 21.72 -12.85
N TYR A 378 -7.06 21.05 -13.05
CA TYR A 378 -7.71 20.82 -14.33
C TYR A 378 -9.23 20.95 -14.20
N THR A 379 -9.84 21.71 -15.11
CA THR A 379 -11.29 21.90 -15.15
C THR A 379 -11.95 20.68 -15.78
N TRP A 380 -12.62 19.88 -14.97
CA TRP A 380 -13.25 18.62 -15.37
C TRP A 380 -14.77 18.73 -15.43
N GLN A 381 -15.37 18.23 -16.51
CA GLN A 381 -16.81 18.01 -16.59
C GLN A 381 -17.14 16.63 -16.01
N VAL A 382 -17.85 16.63 -14.88
CA VAL A 382 -18.20 15.41 -14.14
C VAL A 382 -19.15 14.55 -14.99
N PRO A 383 -18.96 13.22 -15.08
CA PRO A 383 -19.84 12.31 -15.78
C PRO A 383 -21.30 12.42 -15.33
N ALA A 384 -22.22 12.12 -16.25
CA ALA A 384 -23.66 12.16 -15.97
C ALA A 384 -24.17 11.02 -15.06
N SER A 385 -23.35 10.00 -14.82
CA SER A 385 -23.72 8.82 -14.03
C SER A 385 -23.49 9.04 -12.54
N ALA A 386 -24.56 8.98 -11.75
CA ALA A 386 -24.47 9.07 -10.30
C ALA A 386 -23.79 7.83 -9.70
N THR A 387 -22.94 8.04 -8.69
CA THR A 387 -22.22 6.97 -7.97
C THR A 387 -21.69 7.49 -6.63
N THR A 388 -21.48 6.59 -5.67
CA THR A 388 -20.78 6.87 -4.41
C THR A 388 -19.37 6.28 -4.39
N LYS A 389 -18.91 5.71 -5.50
CA LYS A 389 -17.62 5.02 -5.63
C LYS A 389 -16.64 5.77 -6.54
N ALA A 390 -16.85 7.08 -6.74
CA ALA A 390 -16.01 7.83 -7.65
C ALA A 390 -14.64 8.10 -7.02
N ARG A 391 -13.58 7.95 -7.80
CA ARG A 391 -12.21 8.35 -7.44
C ARG A 391 -11.52 8.99 -8.64
N VAL A 392 -10.52 9.82 -8.35
CA VAL A 392 -9.58 10.32 -9.36
C VAL A 392 -8.18 9.85 -9.03
N ARG A 393 -7.32 9.79 -10.04
CA ARG A 393 -5.88 9.63 -9.86
C ARG A 393 -5.11 10.52 -10.82
N VAL A 394 -3.93 10.91 -10.38
CA VAL A 394 -2.97 11.74 -11.11
C VAL A 394 -1.67 10.97 -11.18
N SER A 395 -1.12 10.77 -12.37
CA SER A 395 0.18 10.12 -12.56
C SER A 395 1.08 10.97 -13.43
N ASP A 396 2.40 10.82 -13.33
CA ASP A 396 3.33 11.45 -14.28
C ASP A 396 3.09 10.82 -15.66
N ALA A 397 2.92 11.66 -16.68
CA ALA A 397 2.56 11.22 -18.03
C ALA A 397 3.67 10.38 -18.69
N SER A 398 4.92 10.53 -18.24
CA SER A 398 6.09 9.79 -18.73
C SER A 398 6.55 8.69 -17.77
N ALA A 399 6.10 8.73 -16.51
CA ALA A 399 6.51 7.79 -15.48
C ALA A 399 5.34 7.44 -14.54
N ALA A 400 4.46 6.54 -14.97
CA ALA A 400 3.22 6.20 -14.27
C ALA A 400 3.39 5.69 -12.82
N ALA A 401 4.61 5.31 -12.41
CA ALA A 401 4.94 4.95 -11.03
C ALA A 401 4.92 6.16 -10.07
N VAL A 402 5.14 7.39 -10.55
CA VAL A 402 4.81 8.59 -9.78
C VAL A 402 3.34 8.84 -9.98
N ALA A 403 2.54 8.48 -9.00
CA ALA A 403 1.12 8.69 -9.04
C ALA A 403 0.58 8.93 -7.65
N ASP A 404 -0.59 9.53 -7.60
CA ASP A 404 -1.42 9.57 -6.40
C ASP A 404 -2.89 9.37 -6.77
N THR A 405 -3.66 8.81 -5.85
CA THR A 405 -5.09 8.53 -6.01
C THR A 405 -5.83 9.17 -4.84
N SER A 406 -7.03 9.69 -5.08
CA SER A 406 -7.85 10.27 -4.00
C SER A 406 -7.98 9.30 -2.81
N ASP A 407 -7.76 9.80 -1.59
CA ASP A 407 -7.66 9.01 -0.36
C ASP A 407 -8.94 8.20 -0.09
N ALA A 408 -10.11 8.80 -0.35
CA ALA A 408 -11.40 8.14 -0.25
C ALA A 408 -12.29 8.36 -1.49
N ASP A 409 -13.44 7.68 -1.49
CA ASP A 409 -14.47 7.87 -2.51
C ASP A 409 -15.10 9.26 -2.35
N PHE A 410 -15.42 9.91 -3.47
CA PHE A 410 -16.35 11.04 -3.52
C PHE A 410 -17.64 10.62 -4.22
N ALA A 411 -18.72 11.38 -4.00
CA ALA A 411 -20.02 11.10 -4.58
C ALA A 411 -20.28 11.97 -5.82
N ILE A 412 -20.69 11.34 -6.91
CA ILE A 412 -21.37 12.02 -8.02
C ILE A 412 -22.87 11.86 -7.75
N THR A 413 -23.53 12.93 -7.34
CA THR A 413 -24.98 12.95 -7.15
C THR A 413 -25.67 13.19 -8.47
N SER A 414 -26.80 12.52 -8.70
CA SER A 414 -27.66 12.90 -9.82
C SER A 414 -28.00 14.38 -9.71
N THR A 415 -27.80 15.13 -10.79
CA THR A 415 -28.59 16.35 -10.96
C THR A 415 -30.03 15.88 -11.06
N SER A 416 -30.90 16.36 -10.16
CA SER A 416 -32.33 16.30 -10.45
C SER A 416 -32.52 16.87 -11.86
N PRO A 417 -33.25 16.22 -12.78
CA PRO A 417 -33.55 16.80 -14.07
C PRO A 417 -34.04 18.23 -13.84
N GLN A 418 -33.28 19.22 -14.31
CA GLN A 418 -33.70 20.60 -14.19
C GLN A 418 -34.95 20.75 -15.04
N ASP A 419 -36.09 20.84 -14.36
CA ASP A 419 -37.36 21.09 -15.00
C ASP A 419 -37.34 22.49 -15.64
N THR A 420 -37.20 22.59 -16.95
CA THR A 420 -37.08 23.88 -17.64
C THR A 420 -38.39 24.67 -17.70
N ARG A 421 -39.49 24.13 -17.17
CA ARG A 421 -40.78 24.84 -17.11
C ARG A 421 -40.69 26.04 -16.16
N ALA A 422 -41.33 27.15 -16.54
CA ALA A 422 -41.36 28.36 -15.73
C ALA A 422 -42.16 28.15 -14.44
N THR A 423 -41.77 28.84 -13.36
CA THR A 423 -42.61 28.98 -12.16
C THR A 423 -43.94 29.63 -12.54
N ILE A 424 -45.04 29.08 -12.05
CA ILE A 424 -46.38 29.62 -12.30
C ILE A 424 -47.06 30.08 -11.01
N THR A 425 -48.01 31.01 -11.14
CA THR A 425 -48.96 31.40 -10.09
C THR A 425 -50.41 31.21 -10.52
N GLN A 426 -50.61 30.83 -11.79
CA GLN A 426 -51.88 30.48 -12.39
C GLN A 426 -51.63 29.35 -13.38
N GLU A 427 -52.55 28.39 -13.47
CA GLU A 427 -52.45 27.31 -14.44
C GLU A 427 -52.47 27.81 -15.88
N THR A 428 -52.08 26.94 -16.81
CA THR A 428 -52.29 27.14 -18.24
C THR A 428 -53.06 25.96 -18.79
N GLU A 429 -54.23 26.25 -19.33
CA GLU A 429 -55.15 25.26 -19.90
C GLU A 429 -54.55 24.43 -21.02
N GLY A 430 -54.98 23.16 -21.10
CA GLY A 430 -54.37 22.12 -21.95
C GLY A 430 -53.44 21.16 -21.18
N ASN A 431 -53.33 21.33 -19.88
CA ASN A 431 -52.57 20.54 -18.91
C ASN A 431 -53.27 19.23 -18.47
N ASN A 432 -54.03 18.62 -19.37
CA ASN A 432 -54.83 17.42 -19.13
C ASN A 432 -54.03 16.09 -19.03
N SER A 433 -52.70 16.16 -19.00
CA SER A 433 -51.82 14.99 -18.86
C SER A 433 -50.48 15.35 -18.22
N ALA A 434 -49.76 14.37 -17.67
CA ALA A 434 -48.40 14.58 -17.17
C ALA A 434 -47.46 15.20 -18.23
N ALA A 435 -47.61 14.81 -19.50
CA ALA A 435 -46.80 15.33 -20.60
C ALA A 435 -47.09 16.80 -20.94
N THR A 436 -48.30 17.27 -20.66
CA THR A 436 -48.75 18.65 -20.90
C THR A 436 -48.86 19.47 -19.62
N ALA A 437 -48.35 18.94 -18.50
CA ALA A 437 -48.51 19.55 -17.19
C ALA A 437 -48.12 21.04 -17.18
N SER A 438 -48.98 21.84 -16.53
CA SER A 438 -48.71 23.22 -16.18
C SER A 438 -47.40 23.32 -15.40
N GLY A 439 -46.73 24.47 -15.52
CA GLY A 439 -45.34 24.71 -15.14
C GLY A 439 -44.94 24.39 -13.70
N ARG A 440 -43.80 24.91 -13.28
CA ARG A 440 -43.20 24.51 -12.00
C ARG A 440 -44.00 25.09 -10.83
N VAL A 441 -44.63 24.21 -10.05
CA VAL A 441 -45.33 24.52 -8.80
C VAL A 441 -44.37 24.33 -7.64
N GLY A 442 -44.28 25.27 -6.69
CA GLY A 442 -43.34 25.14 -5.58
C GLY A 442 -43.03 26.45 -4.87
N ALA A 443 -42.09 26.39 -3.92
CA ALA A 443 -41.64 27.51 -3.07
C ALA A 443 -42.75 28.17 -2.22
N ASP A 444 -43.69 27.39 -1.71
CA ASP A 444 -44.82 27.88 -0.91
C ASP A 444 -45.68 28.92 -1.67
N LYS A 445 -45.58 28.97 -3.00
CA LYS A 445 -46.42 29.84 -3.83
C LYS A 445 -47.71 29.14 -4.18
N ASN A 446 -48.79 29.91 -4.07
CA ASN A 446 -50.12 29.49 -4.46
C ASN A 446 -50.26 29.58 -5.98
N VAL A 447 -50.77 28.50 -6.58
CA VAL A 447 -51.15 28.42 -7.99
C VAL A 447 -52.65 28.37 -8.06
N SER A 448 -53.26 29.37 -8.70
CA SER A 448 -54.70 29.37 -8.96
C SER A 448 -55.01 28.51 -10.18
N GLY A 449 -55.99 27.62 -10.05
CA GLY A 449 -56.50 26.81 -11.16
C GLY A 449 -58.01 26.60 -11.08
N ALA A 450 -58.59 25.94 -12.08
CA ALA A 450 -60.02 25.65 -12.16
C ALA A 450 -60.31 24.46 -13.08
N LEU A 451 -61.05 23.48 -12.56
CA LEU A 451 -61.66 22.46 -13.42
C LEU A 451 -62.89 23.04 -14.10
N SER A 452 -62.81 23.30 -15.40
CA SER A 452 -63.84 23.96 -16.20
C SER A 452 -64.97 23.01 -16.63
N THR A 453 -64.70 21.71 -16.74
CA THR A 453 -65.69 20.68 -17.08
C THR A 453 -65.49 19.42 -16.23
N SER A 454 -66.47 18.52 -16.19
CA SER A 454 -66.36 17.26 -15.43
C SER A 454 -65.33 16.26 -16.01
N ALA A 455 -64.84 16.51 -17.23
CA ALA A 455 -63.76 15.74 -17.86
C ALA A 455 -62.39 16.41 -17.71
N ASP A 456 -62.37 17.62 -17.14
CA ASP A 456 -61.16 18.41 -16.97
C ASP A 456 -60.30 17.85 -15.84
N VAL A 457 -59.00 17.82 -16.08
CA VAL A 457 -58.00 17.29 -15.16
C VAL A 457 -56.78 18.17 -15.26
N ASP A 458 -56.30 18.67 -14.14
CA ASP A 458 -55.11 19.50 -14.15
C ASP A 458 -53.89 18.73 -13.68
N TRP A 459 -52.87 18.68 -14.54
CA TRP A 459 -51.54 18.23 -14.15
C TRP A 459 -50.63 19.43 -13.95
N PHE A 460 -49.87 19.37 -12.87
CA PHE A 460 -48.81 20.30 -12.52
C PHE A 460 -47.53 19.52 -12.30
N ALA A 461 -46.37 20.10 -12.58
CA ALA A 461 -45.13 19.48 -12.14
C ALA A 461 -44.30 20.37 -11.24
N PHE A 462 -43.46 19.72 -10.44
CA PHE A 462 -42.58 20.37 -9.49
C PHE A 462 -41.27 19.58 -9.39
N ASN A 463 -40.22 20.26 -8.95
CA ASN A 463 -38.89 19.67 -8.85
C ASN A 463 -38.48 19.52 -7.38
N VAL A 464 -38.04 18.32 -7.01
CA VAL A 464 -37.44 18.01 -5.72
C VAL A 464 -35.93 17.87 -5.91
N THR A 465 -35.15 18.73 -5.25
CA THR A 465 -33.68 18.77 -5.32
C THR A 465 -33.01 17.98 -4.21
N THR A 466 -33.75 17.57 -3.18
CA THR A 466 -33.24 16.80 -2.05
C THR A 466 -34.36 15.87 -1.57
N ALA A 467 -34.06 14.59 -1.40
CA ALA A 467 -35.00 13.61 -0.88
C ALA A 467 -35.53 14.06 0.51
N GLY A 468 -36.81 13.80 0.77
CA GLY A 468 -37.45 14.19 2.02
C GLY A 468 -38.95 14.36 1.93
N SER A 469 -39.55 14.88 3.00
CA SER A 469 -41.01 15.07 3.08
C SER A 469 -41.46 16.27 2.26
N VAL A 470 -42.45 16.05 1.39
CA VAL A 470 -43.12 17.05 0.59
C VAL A 470 -44.60 17.07 0.96
N LYS A 471 -45.14 18.26 1.12
CA LYS A 471 -46.53 18.55 1.45
C LYS A 471 -47.25 19.09 0.22
N VAL A 472 -48.45 18.57 -0.02
CA VAL A 472 -49.41 19.09 -1.00
C VAL A 472 -50.61 19.64 -0.25
N MET A 473 -51.05 20.84 -0.64
CA MET A 473 -52.22 21.51 -0.08
C MET A 473 -53.10 22.04 -1.21
N LEU A 474 -54.33 21.56 -1.28
CA LEU A 474 -55.35 21.97 -2.23
C LEU A 474 -56.47 22.72 -1.48
N SER A 475 -56.72 23.98 -1.82
CA SER A 475 -57.75 24.81 -1.19
C SER A 475 -58.84 25.16 -2.20
N MET A 476 -60.10 25.02 -1.82
CA MET A 476 -61.25 25.26 -2.71
C MET A 476 -62.11 26.40 -2.16
N PRO A 477 -62.28 27.54 -2.85
CA PRO A 477 -63.27 28.55 -2.47
C PRO A 477 -64.71 28.04 -2.70
N GLY A 478 -65.23 27.18 -1.82
CA GLY A 478 -66.61 26.69 -1.89
C GLY A 478 -66.83 25.29 -1.28
N ALA A 479 -67.97 24.69 -1.61
CA ALA A 479 -68.34 23.31 -1.23
C ALA A 479 -67.99 22.28 -2.31
N GLN A 480 -66.98 22.59 -3.14
CA GLN A 480 -66.49 21.69 -4.18
C GLN A 480 -65.72 20.53 -3.53
N ASP A 481 -65.69 19.38 -4.21
CA ASP A 481 -64.99 18.17 -3.77
C ASP A 481 -63.96 17.83 -4.85
N LEU A 482 -62.77 18.42 -4.71
CA LEU A 482 -61.63 18.20 -5.60
C LEU A 482 -60.57 17.41 -4.85
N ASP A 483 -59.99 16.43 -5.52
CA ASP A 483 -59.01 15.49 -4.99
C ASP A 483 -57.66 15.70 -5.69
N TRP A 484 -56.57 15.25 -5.07
CA TRP A 484 -55.25 15.27 -5.71
C TRP A 484 -54.48 13.96 -5.57
N SER A 485 -53.57 13.73 -6.51
CA SER A 485 -52.62 12.61 -6.50
C SER A 485 -51.24 13.05 -6.99
N VAL A 486 -50.19 12.54 -6.35
CA VAL A 486 -48.79 12.81 -6.72
C VAL A 486 -48.21 11.62 -7.46
N TYR A 487 -47.43 11.87 -8.51
CA TYR A 487 -46.70 10.85 -9.27
C TYR A 487 -45.22 11.23 -9.39
N SER A 488 -44.36 10.22 -9.51
CA SER A 488 -42.97 10.44 -9.88
C SER A 488 -42.83 10.41 -11.40
N ALA A 489 -41.90 11.15 -12.00
CA ALA A 489 -41.67 11.06 -13.45
C ALA A 489 -41.23 9.66 -13.91
N SER A 490 -40.65 8.86 -13.02
CA SER A 490 -40.28 7.46 -13.26
C SER A 490 -41.45 6.47 -13.16
N ASP A 491 -42.55 6.87 -12.52
CA ASP A 491 -43.72 6.02 -12.31
C ASP A 491 -45.00 6.86 -12.30
N LEU A 492 -45.62 6.95 -13.48
CA LEU A 492 -46.93 7.58 -13.70
C LEU A 492 -48.09 6.59 -13.54
N LEU A 493 -47.80 5.31 -13.30
CA LEU A 493 -48.84 4.28 -13.15
C LEU A 493 -49.35 4.21 -11.71
N PHE A 494 -48.48 4.49 -10.74
CA PHE A 494 -48.82 4.46 -9.32
C PHE A 494 -48.59 5.81 -8.66
N SER A 495 -49.60 6.29 -7.91
CA SER A 495 -49.45 7.53 -7.15
C SER A 495 -48.56 7.31 -5.93
N ALA A 496 -47.61 8.23 -5.70
CA ALA A 496 -46.77 8.27 -4.52
C ALA A 496 -47.54 8.72 -3.27
N ALA A 497 -48.59 9.53 -3.47
CA ALA A 497 -49.59 9.87 -2.47
C ALA A 497 -50.87 10.37 -3.16
N SER A 498 -51.97 10.36 -2.43
CA SER A 498 -53.23 10.96 -2.86
C SER A 498 -54.05 11.33 -1.64
N SER A 499 -54.92 12.32 -1.80
CA SER A 499 -55.98 12.61 -0.83
C SER A 499 -57.29 12.73 -1.60
N ALA A 500 -58.35 12.14 -1.04
CA ALA A 500 -59.69 12.19 -1.59
C ALA A 500 -60.72 12.40 -0.47
N THR A 501 -60.82 13.64 0.02
CA THR A 501 -61.59 14.04 1.19
C THR A 501 -62.31 15.36 0.93
N MET A 502 -63.46 15.55 1.58
CA MET A 502 -64.19 16.82 1.56
C MET A 502 -63.53 17.93 2.42
N SER A 503 -62.24 17.80 2.78
CA SER A 503 -61.53 18.75 3.64
C SER A 503 -61.14 20.00 2.85
N ASN A 504 -61.15 21.16 3.51
CA ASN A 504 -60.71 22.40 2.89
C ASN A 504 -59.88 23.25 3.89
N PRO A 505 -58.56 23.39 3.70
CA PRO A 505 -57.79 22.78 2.62
C PRO A 505 -57.67 21.26 2.77
N GLU A 506 -57.58 20.56 1.65
CA GLU A 506 -57.16 19.17 1.59
C GLU A 506 -55.63 19.09 1.62
N VAL A 507 -55.09 18.34 2.59
CA VAL A 507 -53.65 18.33 2.88
C VAL A 507 -53.14 16.90 3.01
N GLY A 508 -52.00 16.62 2.41
CA GLY A 508 -51.27 15.37 2.61
C GLY A 508 -49.77 15.53 2.38
N THR A 509 -49.03 14.50 2.77
CA THR A 509 -47.58 14.47 2.67
C THR A 509 -47.11 13.17 2.04
N PHE A 510 -46.01 13.23 1.29
CA PHE A 510 -45.29 12.05 0.82
C PHE A 510 -43.80 12.21 1.06
N SER A 511 -43.08 11.09 1.06
CA SER A 511 -41.62 11.08 1.14
C SER A 511 -41.03 10.91 -0.26
N ALA A 512 -40.45 11.96 -0.81
CA ALA A 512 -39.69 11.88 -2.05
C ALA A 512 -38.40 11.09 -1.80
N SER A 513 -38.31 9.89 -2.35
CA SER A 513 -37.18 8.96 -2.14
C SER A 513 -35.90 9.37 -2.88
N ALA A 514 -36.01 10.20 -3.92
CA ALA A 514 -34.89 10.69 -4.71
C ALA A 514 -35.18 12.10 -5.25
N PRO A 515 -34.14 12.91 -5.54
CA PRO A 515 -34.31 14.11 -6.35
C PRO A 515 -34.91 13.79 -7.72
N GLY A 516 -35.84 14.61 -8.19
CA GLY A 516 -36.51 14.36 -9.47
C GLY A 516 -37.68 15.30 -9.77
N ILE A 517 -38.25 15.13 -10.96
CA ILE A 517 -39.52 15.75 -11.34
C ILE A 517 -40.66 14.89 -10.80
N TYR A 518 -41.62 15.55 -10.16
CA TYR A 518 -42.86 14.97 -9.69
C TYR A 518 -44.04 15.73 -10.29
N TYR A 519 -45.19 15.07 -10.33
CA TYR A 519 -46.42 15.65 -10.84
C TYR A 519 -47.50 15.64 -9.77
N VAL A 520 -48.30 16.70 -9.68
CA VAL A 520 -49.58 16.71 -8.97
C VAL A 520 -50.69 16.70 -10.01
N LYS A 521 -51.62 15.76 -9.88
CA LYS A 521 -52.86 15.68 -10.64
C LYS A 521 -54.00 16.14 -9.74
N VAL A 522 -54.82 17.09 -10.19
CA VAL A 522 -56.07 17.53 -9.54
C VAL A 522 -57.26 17.02 -10.35
N VAL A 523 -58.26 16.46 -9.67
CA VAL A 523 -59.48 15.91 -10.28
C VAL A 523 -60.71 16.28 -9.47
N GLY A 524 -61.88 16.33 -10.10
CA GLY A 524 -63.15 16.50 -9.40
C GLY A 524 -63.78 15.17 -8.99
N TYR A 525 -64.14 15.02 -7.72
CA TYR A 525 -64.93 13.88 -7.26
C TYR A 525 -66.31 13.90 -7.90
N ALA A 526 -66.75 12.76 -8.45
CA ALA A 526 -68.05 12.61 -9.12
C ALA A 526 -68.37 13.68 -10.19
N GLY A 527 -67.34 14.24 -10.85
CA GLY A 527 -67.48 15.28 -11.87
C GLY A 527 -67.65 16.70 -11.33
N ALA A 528 -67.26 16.94 -10.06
CA ALA A 528 -67.17 18.27 -9.50
C ALA A 528 -66.26 19.19 -10.34
N THR A 529 -66.63 20.47 -10.40
CA THR A 529 -65.90 21.51 -11.14
C THR A 529 -65.74 22.75 -10.27
N GLY A 530 -64.78 23.60 -10.64
CA GLY A 530 -64.60 24.91 -10.03
C GLY A 530 -63.15 25.25 -9.71
N GLY A 531 -62.97 26.49 -9.22
CA GLY A 531 -61.67 27.06 -8.93
C GLY A 531 -61.04 26.51 -7.67
N TYR A 532 -59.72 26.45 -7.64
CA TYR A 532 -58.91 26.00 -6.50
C TYR A 532 -57.59 26.77 -6.40
N THR A 533 -56.88 26.52 -5.31
CA THR A 533 -55.52 26.99 -5.09
C THR A 533 -54.66 25.82 -4.66
N LEU A 534 -53.62 25.51 -5.44
CA LEU A 534 -52.63 24.48 -5.17
C LEU A 534 -51.36 25.09 -4.57
N ASN A 535 -50.82 24.43 -3.55
CA ASN A 535 -49.53 24.76 -2.95
C ASN A 535 -48.73 23.48 -2.71
N VAL A 536 -47.45 23.49 -3.10
CA VAL A 536 -46.51 22.38 -2.88
C VAL A 536 -45.27 22.92 -2.16
N SER A 537 -44.89 22.26 -1.08
CA SER A 537 -43.81 22.71 -0.19
C SER A 537 -43.08 21.55 0.48
N GLY A 538 -41.92 21.81 1.09
CA GLY A 538 -41.14 20.79 1.80
C GLY A 538 -39.73 20.63 1.28
N ALA A 539 -39.10 19.49 1.61
CA ALA A 539 -37.68 19.26 1.35
C ALA A 539 -37.35 19.34 -0.14
N GLY A 540 -36.41 20.23 -0.49
CA GLY A 540 -35.88 20.35 -1.84
C GLY A 540 -36.84 20.86 -2.91
N VAL A 541 -38.09 21.24 -2.59
CA VAL A 541 -39.06 21.77 -3.57
C VAL A 541 -38.60 23.12 -4.09
N GLN A 542 -38.36 23.23 -5.39
CA GLN A 542 -37.91 24.47 -6.03
C GLN A 542 -39.08 25.33 -6.54
N PRO A 543 -38.97 26.67 -6.53
CA PRO A 543 -39.84 27.55 -7.30
C PRO A 543 -39.73 27.27 -8.79
#